data_AF-A0A2T6DUG0-F1
#
_entry.id   AF-A0A2T6DUG0-F1
#
_cell.length_a   1.000
_cell.length_b   1.000
_cell.length_c   1.000
_cell.angle_alpha   90.00
_cell.angle_beta   90.00
_cell.angle_gamma   90.00
#
_symmetry.space_group_name_H-M   'P 1'
#
loop_
_entity.id
_entity.type
_entity.pdbx_description
1 polymer ?
#
loop_
_entity_poly.entity_id
_entity_poly.type
_entity_poly.pdbx_seq_one_letter_code
_entity_poly.pdbx_strand_id
1 'polypeptide(L)'
;MTSIRSTHSRSLGGGRSSRAFSLVELQVSLVIFLLLLGLLFGLTQQTTQVFRTTSGQMEAFRSARAAFETITRNLSLATLNNYYDYVDATGRTRAEVIQGGDATLASSFSPATYGRVSDMHFVCGRQGGGTTLYTRQITHSVFFQAPLGFSQAGALSTLENMVNACGYYVEYSADTSQPGFVASAPVYRYRLMEFMQPAEQLSVFSSGGTSWFTDALSGATPPVHQVAPNIIALLFLPRSSSADSAASSDPILTAIPDFIYDSRASLNSAVHHQLPPLVEVVMVAIDEASATRFATANATPPTVIQNALTASGRFQTASRLEADLRDLERDLTDQRITFRTFRTIVPMRNSKWSRQ
;
A
#
# COMPACT_ATOMS: atom_id res chain seq x y z
N MET A 1 -106.54 27.76 -19.02
CA MET A 1 -105.13 27.59 -18.60
C MET A 1 -104.29 28.58 -19.40
N THR A 2 -104.06 29.78 -18.84
CA THR A 2 -102.73 30.31 -18.38
C THR A 2 -101.90 30.88 -19.54
N SER A 3 -101.19 32.02 -19.51
CA SER A 3 -101.18 33.28 -18.75
C SER A 3 -100.24 34.24 -19.51
N ILE A 4 -100.51 35.53 -19.35
CA ILE A 4 -99.84 36.75 -19.81
C ILE A 4 -98.37 36.94 -19.29
N ARG A 5 -97.56 37.72 -20.06
CA ARG A 5 -96.52 38.76 -19.71
C ARG A 5 -94.97 38.51 -19.83
N SER A 6 -94.39 39.37 -20.70
CA SER A 6 -93.33 40.39 -20.50
C SER A 6 -91.83 40.09 -20.29
N THR A 7 -91.02 40.70 -21.19
CA THR A 7 -89.80 41.53 -20.99
C THR A 7 -88.72 41.12 -19.98
N HIS A 8 -87.47 40.95 -20.43
CA HIS A 8 -86.34 41.90 -20.23
C HIS A 8 -84.95 41.33 -20.62
N SER A 9 -84.12 42.26 -21.10
CA SER A 9 -82.66 42.29 -21.35
C SER A 9 -81.75 41.14 -20.87
N ARG A 10 -80.70 40.85 -21.67
CA ARG A 10 -79.32 40.94 -21.16
C ARG A 10 -78.26 41.08 -22.26
N SER A 11 -77.45 42.12 -22.06
CA SER A 11 -76.13 42.37 -22.62
C SER A 11 -75.19 41.18 -22.35
N LEU A 12 -74.50 40.72 -23.41
CA LEU A 12 -73.32 39.84 -23.39
C LEU A 12 -72.55 40.19 -24.68
N GLY A 13 -71.28 40.52 -24.70
CA GLY A 13 -70.29 40.73 -23.66
C GLY A 13 -69.13 41.48 -24.32
N GLY A 14 -68.42 42.30 -23.55
CA GLY A 14 -67.30 43.09 -24.05
C GLY A 14 -66.31 42.22 -24.81
N GLY A 15 -66.01 42.61 -26.04
CA GLY A 15 -64.86 42.10 -26.77
C GLY A 15 -63.63 42.33 -25.92
N ARG A 16 -63.07 41.24 -25.36
CA ARG A 16 -61.73 41.26 -24.79
C ARG A 16 -60.83 41.64 -25.95
N SER A 17 -60.31 42.87 -25.95
CA SER A 17 -59.16 43.18 -26.79
C SER A 17 -58.06 42.25 -26.31
N SER A 18 -57.78 41.22 -27.12
CA SER A 18 -56.52 40.52 -27.02
C SER A 18 -55.47 41.58 -27.35
N ARG A 19 -54.90 42.19 -26.31
CA ARG A 19 -53.69 42.99 -26.45
C ARG A 19 -52.61 42.03 -26.97
N ALA A 20 -52.45 42.01 -28.28
CA ALA A 20 -51.35 41.32 -28.92
C ALA A 20 -50.07 42.02 -28.49
N PHE A 21 -49.10 41.22 -28.04
CA PHE A 21 -47.80 41.72 -27.61
C PHE A 21 -47.13 42.46 -28.77
N SER A 22 -46.52 43.61 -28.46
CA SER A 22 -45.76 44.36 -29.45
C SER A 22 -44.50 43.59 -29.86
N LEU A 23 -44.03 43.84 -31.08
CA LEU A 23 -42.79 43.25 -31.61
C LEU A 23 -41.59 43.53 -30.69
N VAL A 24 -41.61 44.68 -30.00
CA VAL A 24 -40.61 45.09 -29.01
C VAL A 24 -40.70 44.22 -27.74
N GLU A 25 -41.89 43.94 -27.22
CA GLU A 25 -42.06 43.04 -26.06
C GLU A 25 -41.62 41.61 -26.36
N LEU A 26 -41.83 41.12 -27.60
CA LEU A 26 -41.33 39.81 -28.02
C LEU A 26 -39.80 39.78 -28.12
N GLN A 27 -39.17 40.84 -28.62
CA GLN A 27 -37.70 40.94 -28.66
C GLN A 27 -37.09 41.02 -27.26
N VAL A 28 -37.67 41.82 -26.37
CA VAL A 28 -37.21 41.93 -24.98
C VAL A 28 -37.36 40.58 -24.25
N SER A 29 -38.50 39.90 -24.45
CA SER A 29 -38.74 38.58 -23.85
C SER A 29 -37.76 37.53 -24.36
N LEU A 30 -37.41 37.56 -25.65
CA LEU A 30 -36.41 36.66 -26.25
C LEU A 30 -35.01 36.92 -25.69
N VAL A 31 -34.61 38.18 -25.51
CA VAL A 31 -33.31 38.55 -24.95
C VAL A 31 -33.20 38.08 -23.50
N ILE A 32 -34.24 38.30 -22.69
CA ILE A 32 -34.27 37.84 -21.29
C ILE A 32 -34.22 36.31 -21.23
N PHE A 33 -34.95 35.62 -22.13
CA PHE A 33 -34.91 34.17 -22.22
C PHE A 33 -33.52 33.64 -22.55
N LEU A 34 -32.82 34.24 -23.52
CA LEU A 34 -31.44 33.85 -23.88
C LEU A 34 -30.45 34.12 -22.74
N LEU A 35 -30.60 35.22 -22.01
CA LEU A 35 -29.78 35.51 -20.83
C LEU A 35 -30.01 34.50 -19.70
N LEU A 36 -31.27 34.14 -19.42
CA LEU A 36 -31.61 33.12 -18.43
C LEU A 36 -31.10 31.74 -18.84
N LEU A 37 -31.19 31.39 -20.13
CA LEU A 37 -30.67 30.14 -20.66
C LEU A 37 -29.13 30.07 -20.53
N GLY A 38 -28.43 31.18 -20.81
CA GLY A 38 -26.99 31.29 -20.66
C GLY A 38 -26.53 31.14 -19.20
N LEU A 39 -27.27 31.75 -18.26
CA LEU A 39 -27.01 31.61 -16.83
C LEU A 39 -27.21 30.15 -16.36
N LEU A 40 -28.31 29.52 -16.76
CA LEU A 40 -28.59 28.11 -16.46
C LEU A 40 -27.52 27.18 -17.04
N PHE A 41 -27.05 27.45 -18.26
CA PHE A 41 -26.00 26.67 -18.89
C PHE A 41 -24.65 26.82 -18.16
N GLY A 42 -24.29 28.04 -17.75
CA GLY A 42 -23.09 28.31 -16.95
C GLY A 42 -23.11 27.59 -15.60
N LEU A 43 -24.25 27.64 -14.89
CA LEU A 43 -24.43 26.92 -13.63
C LEU A 43 -24.34 25.40 -13.83
N THR A 44 -24.95 24.88 -14.89
CA THR A 44 -24.90 23.43 -15.21
C THR A 44 -23.48 22.97 -15.51
N GLN A 45 -22.69 23.76 -16.24
CA GLN A 45 -21.28 23.45 -16.50
C GLN A 45 -20.45 23.46 -15.22
N GLN A 46 -20.64 24.45 -14.34
CA GLN A 46 -19.98 24.53 -13.04
C GLN A 46 -20.31 23.32 -12.16
N THR A 47 -21.59 22.96 -12.04
CA THR A 47 -22.01 21.79 -11.25
C THR A 47 -21.45 20.48 -11.80
N THR A 48 -21.42 20.32 -13.13
CA THR A 48 -20.86 19.13 -13.79
C THR A 48 -19.35 19.00 -13.53
N GLN A 49 -18.61 20.11 -13.55
CA GLN A 49 -17.17 20.12 -13.31
C GLN A 49 -16.83 19.82 -11.84
N VAL A 50 -17.59 20.38 -10.88
CA VAL A 50 -17.44 20.09 -9.45
C VAL A 50 -17.75 18.62 -9.15
N PHE A 51 -18.85 18.08 -9.68
CA PHE A 51 -19.22 16.68 -9.46
C PHE A 51 -18.20 15.68 -10.04
N ARG A 52 -17.64 15.98 -11.22
CA ARG A 52 -16.55 15.18 -11.81
C ARG A 52 -15.28 15.23 -10.98
N THR A 53 -14.96 16.39 -10.40
CA THR A 53 -13.76 16.56 -9.57
C THR A 53 -13.88 15.81 -8.24
N THR A 54 -15.05 15.86 -7.58
CA THR A 54 -15.28 15.17 -6.30
C THR A 54 -15.42 13.66 -6.44
N SER A 55 -16.16 13.19 -7.46
CA SER A 55 -16.31 11.74 -7.71
C SER A 55 -15.00 11.10 -8.19
N GLY A 56 -14.19 11.84 -8.95
CA GLY A 56 -12.86 11.40 -9.37
C GLY A 56 -11.90 11.20 -8.20
N GLN A 57 -11.92 12.04 -7.16
CA GLN A 57 -11.02 11.90 -6.01
C GLN A 57 -11.31 10.67 -5.13
N MET A 58 -12.57 10.29 -4.94
CA MET A 58 -12.91 9.10 -4.14
C MET A 58 -12.62 7.80 -4.88
N GLU A 59 -12.85 7.75 -6.20
CA GLU A 59 -12.49 6.58 -7.02
C GLU A 59 -10.97 6.49 -7.22
N ALA A 60 -10.26 7.62 -7.30
CA ALA A 60 -8.82 7.69 -7.57
C ALA A 60 -7.95 6.90 -6.58
N PHE A 61 -8.40 6.75 -5.33
CA PHE A 61 -7.64 6.04 -4.28
C PHE A 61 -8.26 4.72 -3.85
N ARG A 62 -9.27 4.22 -4.57
CA ARG A 62 -9.95 2.96 -4.22
C ARG A 62 -8.99 1.76 -4.26
N SER A 63 -8.18 1.65 -5.32
CA SER A 63 -7.17 0.60 -5.47
C SER A 63 -6.13 0.66 -4.36
N ALA A 64 -5.64 1.86 -4.03
CA ALA A 64 -4.72 2.08 -2.92
C ALA A 64 -5.32 1.60 -1.59
N ARG A 65 -6.58 1.93 -1.30
CA ARG A 65 -7.24 1.47 -0.06
C ARG A 65 -7.33 -0.06 0.02
N ALA A 66 -7.78 -0.72 -1.04
CA ALA A 66 -7.90 -2.17 -1.09
C ALA A 66 -6.53 -2.86 -0.90
N ALA A 67 -5.49 -2.28 -1.49
CA ALA A 67 -4.12 -2.75 -1.32
C ALA A 67 -3.62 -2.58 0.12
N PHE A 68 -3.88 -1.44 0.75
CA PHE A 68 -3.51 -1.18 2.15
C PHE A 68 -4.19 -2.16 3.11
N GLU A 69 -5.48 -2.45 2.89
CA GLU A 69 -6.22 -3.45 3.66
C GLU A 69 -5.65 -4.87 3.46
N THR A 70 -5.20 -5.20 2.26
CA THR A 70 -4.54 -6.49 1.96
C THR A 70 -3.19 -6.62 2.67
N ILE A 71 -2.33 -5.61 2.58
CA ILE A 71 -1.03 -5.59 3.28
C ILE A 71 -1.24 -5.80 4.78
N THR A 72 -2.11 -5.00 5.38
CA THR A 72 -2.31 -5.00 6.84
C THR A 72 -2.94 -6.29 7.34
N ARG A 73 -3.87 -6.88 6.58
CA ARG A 73 -4.43 -8.22 6.87
C ARG A 73 -3.34 -9.29 6.80
N ASN A 74 -2.62 -9.38 5.69
CA ASN A 74 -1.62 -10.42 5.48
C ASN A 74 -0.45 -10.30 6.49
N LEU A 75 -0.02 -9.06 6.79
CA LEU A 75 1.00 -8.79 7.80
C LEU A 75 0.57 -9.25 9.20
N SER A 76 -0.71 -9.07 9.58
CA SER A 76 -1.22 -9.53 10.88
C SER A 76 -1.20 -11.05 11.07
N LEU A 77 -1.11 -11.79 9.96
CA LEU A 77 -1.03 -13.26 9.91
C LEU A 77 0.42 -13.76 9.86
N ALA A 78 1.42 -12.89 9.83
CA ALA A 78 2.81 -13.30 9.86
C ALA A 78 3.07 -14.22 11.05
N THR A 79 3.85 -15.27 10.82
CA THR A 79 4.10 -16.31 11.80
C THR A 79 5.59 -16.59 11.92
N LEU A 80 6.03 -16.80 13.16
CA LEU A 80 7.28 -17.46 13.48
C LEU A 80 6.93 -18.71 14.28
N ASN A 81 7.47 -19.85 13.86
CA ASN A 81 7.35 -21.08 14.63
C ASN A 81 8.53 -21.15 15.61
N ASN A 82 8.30 -20.76 16.86
CA ASN A 82 9.36 -20.70 17.85
C ASN A 82 9.43 -21.99 18.68
N TYR A 83 10.64 -22.50 18.86
CA TYR A 83 10.95 -23.66 19.70
C TYR A 83 12.26 -23.42 20.45
N TYR A 84 12.56 -24.26 21.44
CA TYR A 84 13.86 -24.24 22.10
C TYR A 84 14.76 -25.31 21.49
N ASP A 85 15.98 -24.92 21.17
CA ASP A 85 17.03 -25.84 20.73
C ASP A 85 18.36 -25.47 21.39
N TYR A 86 19.31 -26.39 21.29
CA TYR A 86 20.69 -26.14 21.68
C TYR A 86 21.35 -25.18 20.71
N VAL A 87 21.96 -24.13 21.27
CA VAL A 87 22.75 -23.15 20.54
C VAL A 87 24.21 -23.23 21.01
N ASP A 88 25.13 -22.99 20.09
CA ASP A 88 26.55 -22.86 20.43
C ASP A 88 26.84 -21.51 21.11
N ALA A 89 28.10 -21.27 21.51
CA ALA A 89 28.51 -20.01 22.12
C ALA A 89 28.35 -18.78 21.19
N THR A 90 28.20 -18.99 19.88
CA THR A 90 27.94 -17.94 18.87
C THR A 90 26.45 -17.74 18.59
N GLY A 91 25.63 -18.66 19.09
CA GLY A 91 24.20 -18.61 18.98
C GLY A 91 23.56 -19.25 17.78
N ARG A 92 24.32 -20.06 17.08
CA ARG A 92 23.81 -20.84 15.97
C ARG A 92 23.36 -22.18 16.49
N THR A 93 22.26 -22.66 15.96
CA THR A 93 21.83 -24.06 16.13
C THR A 93 22.76 -25.00 15.39
N ARG A 94 22.68 -26.28 15.75
CA ARG A 94 23.39 -27.33 15.01
C ARG A 94 23.03 -27.32 13.52
N ALA A 95 21.77 -27.06 13.18
CA ALA A 95 21.30 -26.99 11.79
C ALA A 95 21.93 -25.81 11.02
N GLU A 96 22.10 -24.66 11.66
CA GLU A 96 22.72 -23.48 11.05
C GLU A 96 24.23 -23.62 10.88
N VAL A 97 24.91 -24.35 11.78
CA VAL A 97 26.33 -24.68 11.64
C VAL A 97 26.55 -25.70 10.52
N ILE A 98 25.62 -26.65 10.35
CA ILE A 98 25.63 -27.65 9.29
C ILE A 98 24.96 -27.06 8.03
N GLN A 99 25.55 -26.00 7.48
CA GLN A 99 25.04 -25.37 6.27
C GLN A 99 25.10 -26.35 5.10
N GLY A 100 23.95 -26.66 4.47
CA GLY A 100 23.88 -27.55 3.30
C GLY A 100 24.00 -29.06 3.58
N GLY A 101 23.87 -29.49 4.84
CA GLY A 101 23.85 -30.92 5.19
C GLY A 101 25.23 -31.60 5.25
N ASP A 102 26.32 -30.84 5.26
CA ASP A 102 27.67 -31.39 5.40
C ASP A 102 27.93 -31.91 6.83
N ALA A 103 27.74 -33.22 7.01
CA ALA A 103 27.92 -33.89 8.29
C ALA A 103 29.34 -33.77 8.88
N THR A 104 30.35 -33.37 8.09
CA THR A 104 31.71 -33.15 8.60
C THR A 104 31.85 -31.89 9.45
N LEU A 105 30.93 -30.92 9.29
CA LEU A 105 30.85 -29.73 10.12
C LEU A 105 30.18 -30.00 11.47
N ALA A 106 29.53 -31.15 11.65
CA ALA A 106 28.81 -31.47 12.88
C ALA A 106 29.72 -31.55 14.12
N SER A 107 31.01 -31.87 13.94
CA SER A 107 32.00 -31.88 15.03
C SER A 107 32.44 -30.49 15.48
N SER A 108 32.05 -29.43 14.76
CA SER A 108 32.33 -28.03 15.14
C SER A 108 31.25 -27.42 16.04
N PHE A 109 30.08 -28.06 16.14
CA PHE A 109 29.01 -27.61 17.01
C PHE A 109 29.21 -28.15 18.44
N SER A 110 29.35 -27.24 19.40
CA SER A 110 29.36 -27.55 20.83
C SER A 110 28.18 -26.86 21.50
N PRO A 111 27.19 -27.59 22.04
CA PRO A 111 26.05 -26.98 22.70
C PRO A 111 26.49 -26.23 23.96
N ALA A 112 26.13 -24.95 24.07
CA ALA A 112 26.47 -24.10 25.20
C ALA A 112 25.24 -23.83 26.08
N THR A 113 24.12 -23.45 25.47
CA THR A 113 22.89 -23.08 26.18
C THR A 113 21.64 -23.50 25.37
N TYR A 114 20.48 -23.39 26.00
CA TYR A 114 19.20 -23.42 25.27
C TYR A 114 18.85 -22.01 24.81
N GLY A 115 18.59 -21.86 23.52
CA GLY A 115 18.14 -20.63 22.91
C GLY A 115 16.75 -20.80 22.29
N ARG A 116 16.00 -19.70 22.18
CA ARG A 116 14.79 -19.67 21.37
C ARG A 116 15.19 -19.60 19.90
N VAL A 117 14.63 -20.49 19.09
CA VAL A 117 14.93 -20.65 17.66
C VAL A 117 13.64 -20.59 16.85
N SER A 118 13.71 -20.13 15.60
CA SER A 118 12.65 -20.28 14.62
C SER A 118 13.19 -20.48 13.22
N ASP A 119 12.64 -21.47 12.52
CA ASP A 119 12.99 -21.73 11.11
C ASP A 119 12.35 -20.71 10.16
N MET A 120 11.40 -19.90 10.63
CA MET A 120 10.78 -18.84 9.85
C MET A 120 11.56 -17.54 9.99
N HIS A 121 11.29 -16.59 9.09
CA HIS A 121 12.02 -15.33 9.00
C HIS A 121 11.08 -14.17 8.72
N PHE A 122 11.04 -13.20 9.65
CA PHE A 122 10.46 -11.90 9.42
C PHE A 122 11.57 -10.87 9.24
N VAL A 123 11.55 -10.14 8.12
CA VAL A 123 12.54 -9.11 7.83
C VAL A 123 11.90 -7.90 7.19
N CYS A 124 12.28 -6.71 7.62
CA CYS A 124 11.97 -5.46 6.95
C CYS A 124 13.20 -4.56 6.87
N GLY A 125 13.26 -3.72 5.84
CA GLY A 125 14.40 -2.85 5.64
C GLY A 125 14.11 -1.70 4.70
N ARG A 126 14.90 -0.64 4.88
CA ARG A 126 14.88 0.56 4.04
C ARG A 126 15.84 0.48 2.86
N GLN A 127 15.51 1.21 1.81
CA GLN A 127 16.39 1.42 0.65
C GLN A 127 17.62 2.21 1.12
N GLY A 128 18.81 1.79 0.69
CA GLY A 128 20.07 2.47 1.01
C GLY A 128 20.59 2.22 2.44
N GLY A 129 19.88 1.45 3.26
CA GLY A 129 20.38 0.95 4.55
C GLY A 129 21.32 -0.25 4.38
N GLY A 130 22.02 -0.63 5.45
CA GLY A 130 22.89 -1.82 5.50
C GLY A 130 22.16 -3.16 5.27
N THR A 131 20.82 -3.13 5.19
CA THR A 131 19.92 -4.27 4.96
C THR A 131 18.93 -3.97 3.83
N THR A 132 19.41 -3.36 2.72
CA THR A 132 18.58 -3.26 1.51
C THR A 132 18.21 -4.67 1.04
N LEU A 133 16.94 -5.06 1.20
CA LEU A 133 16.48 -6.43 0.96
C LEU A 133 16.29 -6.72 -0.53
N TYR A 134 15.93 -5.69 -1.31
CA TYR A 134 15.73 -5.80 -2.76
C TYR A 134 16.19 -4.51 -3.45
N THR A 135 16.94 -4.65 -4.54
CA THR A 135 17.62 -3.51 -5.20
C THR A 135 16.66 -2.54 -5.89
N ARG A 136 15.48 -3.00 -6.32
CA ARG A 136 14.49 -2.16 -7.01
C ARG A 136 13.43 -1.57 -6.06
N GLN A 137 13.53 -1.82 -4.75
CA GLN A 137 12.63 -1.19 -3.78
C GLN A 137 12.86 0.33 -3.76
N ILE A 138 11.79 1.12 -3.69
CA ILE A 138 11.89 2.59 -3.68
C ILE A 138 12.13 3.14 -2.27
N THR A 139 11.33 2.73 -1.28
CA THR A 139 11.44 3.21 0.10
C THR A 139 11.78 2.08 1.06
N HIS A 140 10.85 1.15 1.31
CA HIS A 140 11.04 0.03 2.21
C HIS A 140 10.44 -1.24 1.61
N SER A 141 10.83 -2.36 2.19
CA SER A 141 10.26 -3.66 1.91
C SER A 141 10.09 -4.47 3.19
N VAL A 142 9.17 -5.43 3.15
CA VAL A 142 8.97 -6.41 4.21
C VAL A 142 8.78 -7.78 3.56
N PHE A 143 9.36 -8.81 4.16
CA PHE A 143 9.24 -10.20 3.74
C PHE A 143 9.02 -11.08 4.98
N PHE A 144 8.06 -11.99 4.90
CA PHE A 144 7.65 -12.85 6.01
C PHE A 144 6.95 -14.11 5.52
N GLN A 145 6.67 -15.05 6.42
CA GLN A 145 5.81 -16.20 6.13
C GLN A 145 4.45 -16.07 6.81
N ALA A 146 3.40 -16.49 6.12
CA ALA A 146 2.04 -16.49 6.62
C ALA A 146 1.24 -17.69 6.04
N PRO A 147 0.26 -18.24 6.78
CA PRO A 147 -0.61 -19.30 6.29
C PRO A 147 -1.68 -18.70 5.35
N LEU A 148 -1.36 -18.58 4.07
CA LEU A 148 -2.24 -17.95 3.07
C LEU A 148 -2.88 -18.97 2.12
N GLY A 149 -2.45 -20.23 2.15
CA GLY A 149 -3.07 -21.29 1.35
C GLY A 149 -2.80 -21.19 -0.15
N PHE A 150 -1.78 -20.45 -0.57
CA PHE A 150 -1.49 -20.25 -1.98
C PHE A 150 -0.63 -21.39 -2.55
N SER A 151 -1.11 -22.03 -3.61
CA SER A 151 -0.40 -23.06 -4.36
C SER A 151 -0.71 -22.94 -5.85
N GLN A 152 0.27 -23.25 -6.70
CA GLN A 152 0.09 -23.37 -8.14
C GLN A 152 -0.23 -24.83 -8.54
N ALA A 153 0.05 -25.79 -7.67
CA ALA A 153 -0.33 -27.18 -7.86
C ALA A 153 -1.83 -27.36 -7.56
N GLY A 154 -2.62 -27.71 -8.58
CA GLY A 154 -4.08 -27.89 -8.45
C GLY A 154 -4.51 -28.96 -7.43
N ALA A 155 -3.64 -29.93 -7.11
CA ALA A 155 -3.91 -30.92 -6.07
C ALA A 155 -3.76 -30.37 -4.64
N LEU A 156 -3.02 -29.27 -4.48
CA LEU A 156 -2.73 -28.65 -3.19
C LEU A 156 -3.57 -27.38 -2.95
N SER A 157 -4.26 -26.87 -3.97
CA SER A 157 -5.06 -25.63 -3.87
C SER A 157 -6.24 -25.73 -2.88
N THR A 158 -6.62 -26.93 -2.45
CA THR A 158 -7.64 -27.14 -1.41
C THR A 158 -7.08 -27.02 0.01
N LEU A 159 -5.77 -26.93 0.19
CA LEU A 159 -5.12 -26.80 1.49
C LEU A 159 -5.06 -25.31 1.88
N GLU A 160 -6.11 -24.82 2.53
CA GLU A 160 -6.30 -23.39 2.83
C GLU A 160 -5.27 -22.81 3.80
N ASN A 161 -4.59 -23.63 4.60
CA ASN A 161 -3.66 -23.19 5.65
C ASN A 161 -2.18 -23.47 5.32
N MET A 162 -1.84 -23.64 4.04
CA MET A 162 -0.43 -23.79 3.65
C MET A 162 0.35 -22.50 3.94
N VAL A 163 1.58 -22.66 4.44
CA VAL A 163 2.48 -21.54 4.68
C VAL A 163 3.07 -21.07 3.36
N ASN A 164 2.98 -19.77 3.14
CA ASN A 164 3.55 -19.08 1.99
C ASN A 164 4.58 -18.07 2.44
N ALA A 165 5.53 -17.81 1.55
CA ALA A 165 6.42 -16.68 1.63
C ALA A 165 5.74 -15.48 0.95
N CYS A 166 5.57 -14.39 1.69
CA CYS A 166 4.92 -13.17 1.24
C CYS A 166 5.85 -11.97 1.45
N GLY A 167 5.73 -10.95 0.61
CA GLY A 167 6.42 -9.68 0.83
C GLY A 167 5.81 -8.54 0.04
N TYR A 168 6.11 -7.32 0.49
CA TYR A 168 5.60 -6.10 -0.13
C TYR A 168 6.71 -5.07 -0.30
N TYR A 169 6.71 -4.41 -1.45
CA TYR A 169 7.60 -3.30 -1.75
C TYR A 169 7.00 -2.41 -2.83
N VAL A 170 7.49 -1.18 -2.93
CA VAL A 170 7.15 -0.28 -4.04
C VAL A 170 8.27 -0.31 -5.06
N GLU A 171 7.91 -0.34 -6.34
CA GLU A 171 8.83 -0.33 -7.47
C GLU A 171 8.33 0.62 -8.56
N TYR A 172 9.26 1.25 -9.30
CA TYR A 172 8.93 1.92 -10.56
C TYR A 172 9.14 0.95 -11.72
N SER A 173 8.05 0.39 -12.24
CA SER A 173 8.08 -0.70 -13.23
C SER A 173 7.04 -0.48 -14.32
N ALA A 174 7.08 -1.28 -15.39
CA ALA A 174 6.01 -1.34 -16.38
C ALA A 174 4.83 -2.16 -15.84
N ASP A 175 3.66 -2.04 -16.46
CA ASP A 175 2.51 -2.89 -16.14
C ASP A 175 2.76 -4.33 -16.58
N THR A 176 2.90 -5.24 -15.62
CA THR A 176 3.07 -6.68 -15.88
C THR A 176 1.75 -7.46 -15.85
N SER A 177 0.64 -6.80 -15.53
CA SER A 177 -0.69 -7.43 -15.45
C SER A 177 -1.42 -7.47 -16.79
N GLN A 178 -0.96 -6.69 -17.77
CA GLN A 178 -1.57 -6.65 -19.10
C GLN A 178 -1.25 -7.91 -19.90
N PRO A 179 -2.26 -8.60 -20.45
CA PRO A 179 -2.03 -9.72 -21.37
C PRO A 179 -1.26 -9.25 -22.61
N GLY A 180 -0.33 -10.08 -23.08
CA GLY A 180 0.58 -9.73 -24.19
C GLY A 180 -0.11 -9.33 -25.50
N PHE A 181 -1.36 -9.76 -25.73
CA PHE A 181 -2.13 -9.38 -26.92
C PHE A 181 -2.76 -7.98 -26.83
N VAL A 182 -2.86 -7.41 -25.62
CA VAL A 182 -3.32 -6.02 -25.36
C VAL A 182 -2.12 -5.09 -25.16
N ALA A 183 -0.93 -5.65 -24.95
CA ALA A 183 0.27 -4.91 -24.58
C ALA A 183 0.58 -3.81 -25.61
N SER A 184 0.35 -2.58 -25.17
CA SER A 184 0.84 -1.37 -25.83
C SER A 184 2.26 -1.08 -25.34
N ALA A 185 2.85 0.03 -25.78
CA ALA A 185 4.15 0.47 -25.27
C ALA A 185 4.17 0.46 -23.72
N PRO A 186 5.23 -0.04 -23.07
CA PRO A 186 5.26 -0.22 -21.63
C PRO A 186 5.11 1.13 -20.92
N VAL A 187 4.09 1.25 -20.06
CA VAL A 187 3.85 2.46 -19.27
C VAL A 187 4.42 2.29 -17.87
N TYR A 188 5.49 3.03 -17.58
CA TYR A 188 6.16 2.99 -16.29
C TYR A 188 5.50 3.93 -15.27
N ARG A 189 5.30 3.41 -14.05
CA ARG A 189 4.67 4.09 -12.90
C ARG A 189 5.16 3.45 -11.61
N TYR A 190 5.02 4.18 -10.51
CA TYR A 190 5.21 3.60 -9.18
C TYR A 190 4.07 2.64 -8.86
N ARG A 191 4.42 1.43 -8.43
CA ARG A 191 3.50 0.33 -8.19
C ARG A 191 3.85 -0.35 -6.89
N LEU A 192 2.81 -0.73 -6.16
CA LEU A 192 2.94 -1.67 -5.07
C LEU A 192 2.98 -3.08 -5.63
N MET A 193 4.03 -3.81 -5.28
CA MET A 193 4.27 -5.18 -5.67
C MET A 193 4.06 -6.09 -4.46
N GLU A 194 3.42 -7.24 -4.70
CA GLU A 194 3.35 -8.34 -3.76
C GLU A 194 4.17 -9.51 -4.30
N PHE A 195 5.13 -9.94 -3.50
CA PHE A 195 5.80 -11.22 -3.65
C PHE A 195 4.97 -12.29 -2.96
N MET A 196 4.64 -13.36 -3.68
CA MET A 196 3.87 -14.48 -3.16
C MET A 196 4.41 -15.79 -3.70
N GLN A 197 5.25 -16.46 -2.92
CA GLN A 197 5.80 -17.75 -3.31
C GLN A 197 4.79 -18.87 -3.01
N PRO A 198 4.48 -19.75 -3.99
CA PRO A 198 3.68 -20.94 -3.78
C PRO A 198 4.29 -21.83 -2.69
N ALA A 199 3.44 -22.50 -1.92
CA ALA A 199 3.88 -23.30 -0.79
C ALA A 199 4.83 -24.45 -1.19
N GLU A 200 4.61 -25.05 -2.36
CA GLU A 200 5.46 -26.10 -2.94
C GLU A 200 6.86 -25.62 -3.39
N GLN A 201 7.08 -24.31 -3.46
CA GLN A 201 8.37 -23.70 -3.83
C GLN A 201 9.05 -23.01 -2.65
N LEU A 202 8.49 -23.12 -1.44
CA LEU A 202 8.99 -22.44 -0.25
C LEU A 202 10.38 -22.95 0.14
N SER A 203 11.38 -22.07 0.10
CA SER A 203 12.78 -22.43 0.36
C SER A 203 13.31 -21.96 1.72
N VAL A 204 12.46 -21.36 2.58
CA VAL A 204 12.82 -20.79 3.89
C VAL A 204 13.57 -21.76 4.82
N PHE A 205 13.29 -23.06 4.69
CA PHE A 205 13.90 -24.14 5.49
C PHE A 205 15.25 -24.62 4.95
N SER A 206 15.53 -24.35 3.68
CA SER A 206 16.72 -24.84 2.98
C SER A 206 17.82 -23.80 2.84
N SER A 207 17.49 -22.53 3.10
CA SER A 207 18.33 -21.41 2.70
C SER A 207 18.70 -20.50 3.88
N GLY A 208 19.97 -20.10 3.92
CA GLY A 208 20.50 -19.20 4.94
C GLY A 208 20.16 -17.74 4.64
N GLY A 209 19.91 -16.95 5.70
CA GLY A 209 19.66 -15.51 5.58
C GLY A 209 18.37 -15.16 4.81
N THR A 210 18.51 -14.35 3.76
CA THR A 210 17.40 -13.80 2.94
C THR A 210 17.24 -14.48 1.57
N SER A 211 18.07 -15.48 1.26
CA SER A 211 18.06 -16.19 -0.03
C SER A 211 16.71 -16.81 -0.40
N TRP A 212 15.89 -17.17 0.61
CA TRP A 212 14.56 -17.75 0.39
C TRP A 212 13.62 -16.87 -0.44
N PHE A 213 13.77 -15.54 -0.39
CA PHE A 213 13.01 -14.62 -1.25
C PHE A 213 13.89 -13.94 -2.30
N THR A 214 15.15 -13.63 -2.02
CA THR A 214 15.99 -12.90 -2.99
C THR A 214 16.28 -13.73 -4.24
N ASP A 215 16.43 -15.04 -4.10
CA ASP A 215 16.67 -15.94 -5.23
C ASP A 215 15.41 -16.05 -6.11
N ALA A 216 14.24 -16.14 -5.48
CA ALA A 216 12.96 -16.14 -6.18
C ALA A 216 12.69 -14.80 -6.88
N LEU A 217 13.04 -13.68 -6.27
CA LEU A 217 12.91 -12.34 -6.87
C LEU A 217 13.89 -12.08 -8.02
N SER A 218 15.06 -12.72 -8.01
CA SER A 218 16.07 -12.59 -9.07
C SER A 218 15.90 -13.60 -10.21
N GLY A 219 14.98 -14.56 -10.07
CA GLY A 219 14.63 -15.51 -11.12
C GLY A 219 14.04 -14.86 -12.38
N ALA A 220 14.00 -15.61 -13.48
CA ALA A 220 13.48 -15.12 -14.77
C ALA A 220 11.98 -14.77 -14.73
N THR A 221 11.21 -15.49 -13.90
CA THR A 221 9.78 -15.28 -13.68
C THR A 221 9.53 -15.17 -12.16
N PRO A 222 9.86 -14.02 -11.56
CA PRO A 222 9.67 -13.86 -10.12
C PRO A 222 8.18 -13.97 -9.78
N PRO A 223 7.79 -14.64 -8.68
CA PRO A 223 6.40 -14.83 -8.29
C PRO A 223 5.86 -13.53 -7.63
N VAL A 224 5.84 -12.47 -8.42
CA VAL A 224 5.44 -11.12 -8.03
C VAL A 224 4.29 -10.67 -8.89
N HIS A 225 3.34 -9.96 -8.29
CA HIS A 225 2.27 -9.33 -9.02
C HIS A 225 1.99 -7.92 -8.49
N GLN A 226 1.42 -7.08 -9.35
CA GLN A 226 1.05 -5.74 -8.99
C GLN A 226 -0.26 -5.77 -8.17
N VAL A 227 -0.23 -5.18 -6.97
CA VAL A 227 -1.43 -5.05 -6.10
C VAL A 227 -2.17 -3.75 -6.39
N ALA A 228 -1.44 -2.64 -6.52
CA ALA A 228 -2.02 -1.34 -6.84
C ALA A 228 -1.05 -0.45 -7.61
N PRO A 229 -1.55 0.32 -8.59
CA PRO A 229 -0.78 1.39 -9.21
C PRO A 229 -0.72 2.63 -8.31
N ASN A 230 0.17 3.56 -8.67
CA ASN A 230 0.26 4.92 -8.12
C ASN A 230 0.62 5.01 -6.63
N ILE A 231 1.29 3.99 -6.10
CA ILE A 231 1.83 3.99 -4.73
C ILE A 231 3.28 4.43 -4.80
N ILE A 232 3.63 5.58 -4.25
CA ILE A 232 4.97 6.17 -4.36
C ILE A 232 5.88 5.85 -3.17
N ALA A 233 5.29 5.57 -2.00
CA ALA A 233 6.03 5.22 -0.80
C ALA A 233 5.28 4.16 0.02
N LEU A 234 6.05 3.24 0.58
CA LEU A 234 5.62 2.25 1.56
C LEU A 234 6.69 2.16 2.65
N LEU A 235 6.28 2.31 3.91
CA LEU A 235 7.15 2.33 5.07
C LEU A 235 6.64 1.31 6.09
N PHE A 236 7.58 0.58 6.68
CA PHE A 236 7.31 -0.37 7.77
C PHE A 236 8.15 0.03 8.96
N LEU A 237 7.50 0.38 10.06
CA LEU A 237 8.15 0.71 11.32
C LEU A 237 7.77 -0.31 12.38
N PRO A 238 8.66 -1.28 12.67
CA PRO A 238 8.50 -2.21 13.78
C PRO A 238 8.58 -1.45 15.11
N ARG A 239 7.66 -1.75 16.03
CA ARG A 239 7.57 -1.11 17.34
C ARG A 239 7.39 -2.16 18.42
N SER A 240 7.95 -1.92 19.60
CA SER A 240 7.65 -2.71 20.79
C SER A 240 6.28 -2.34 21.37
N SER A 241 5.77 -3.16 22.30
CA SER A 241 4.58 -2.87 23.09
C SER A 241 4.78 -1.64 23.98
N SER A 242 3.74 -0.82 24.14
CA SER A 242 3.75 0.37 25.00
C SER A 242 4.00 0.08 26.48
N ALA A 243 3.73 -1.15 26.96
CA ALA A 243 4.08 -1.59 28.32
C ALA A 243 5.61 -1.68 28.56
N ASP A 244 6.40 -1.83 27.50
CA ASP A 244 7.86 -1.88 27.55
C ASP A 244 8.49 -0.50 27.28
N SER A 245 7.71 0.46 26.76
CA SER A 245 8.20 1.81 26.42
C SER A 245 8.43 2.74 27.62
N ALA A 246 7.99 2.36 28.81
CA ALA A 246 8.16 3.15 30.03
C ALA A 246 9.54 2.99 30.69
N ALA A 247 10.35 2.02 30.25
CA ALA A 247 11.72 1.85 30.69
C ALA A 247 12.66 2.44 29.63
N SER A 248 13.19 3.64 29.88
CA SER A 248 14.17 4.36 29.03
C SER A 248 15.52 3.64 28.86
N SER A 249 15.65 2.41 29.37
CA SER A 249 16.84 1.57 29.32
C SER A 249 16.55 0.21 28.66
N ASP A 250 15.44 0.06 27.93
CA ASP A 250 15.08 -1.23 27.35
C ASP A 250 15.94 -1.54 26.10
N PRO A 251 16.79 -2.59 26.13
CA PRO A 251 17.60 -3.01 24.98
C PRO A 251 16.73 -3.34 23.76
N ILE A 252 15.46 -3.66 23.96
CA ILE A 252 14.45 -3.92 22.92
C ILE A 252 14.22 -2.72 22.00
N LEU A 253 14.03 -1.53 22.58
CA LEU A 253 13.78 -0.29 21.82
C LEU A 253 15.05 0.23 21.16
N THR A 254 16.20 -0.09 21.74
CA THR A 254 17.53 0.24 21.21
C THR A 254 17.94 -0.71 20.07
N ALA A 255 17.35 -1.92 20.02
CA ALA A 255 17.67 -2.97 19.05
C ALA A 255 16.86 -2.93 17.74
N ILE A 256 15.92 -1.99 17.59
CA ILE A 256 15.19 -1.78 16.32
C ILE A 256 15.74 -0.51 15.65
N PRO A 257 16.84 -0.60 14.88
CA PRO A 257 17.37 0.53 14.16
C PRO A 257 16.38 1.02 13.11
N ASP A 258 16.35 2.33 12.89
CA ASP A 258 15.60 3.08 11.87
C ASP A 258 15.00 2.25 10.70
N PHE A 259 13.80 1.71 10.91
CA PHE A 259 12.99 0.92 9.95
C PHE A 259 13.56 -0.45 9.52
N ILE A 260 14.55 -0.95 10.24
CA ILE A 260 15.21 -2.22 9.97
C ILE A 260 14.86 -3.20 11.09
N TYR A 261 14.46 -4.41 10.70
CA TYR A 261 14.20 -5.51 11.62
C TYR A 261 14.51 -6.82 10.93
N ASP A 262 15.24 -7.69 11.62
CA ASP A 262 15.59 -9.02 11.15
C ASP A 262 15.42 -9.98 12.33
N SER A 263 14.44 -10.89 12.23
CA SER A 263 14.18 -11.86 13.29
C SER A 263 15.26 -12.94 13.41
N ARG A 264 16.21 -13.03 12.48
CA ARG A 264 17.39 -13.90 12.52
C ARG A 264 18.67 -13.10 12.86
N ALA A 265 18.55 -11.87 13.35
CA ALA A 265 19.68 -11.13 13.94
C ALA A 265 20.35 -11.93 15.07
N SER A 266 21.59 -11.59 15.44
CA SER A 266 22.40 -12.34 16.42
C SER A 266 21.67 -12.67 17.73
N LEU A 267 21.99 -13.80 18.37
CA LEU A 267 21.39 -14.26 19.65
C LEU A 267 21.24 -13.19 20.73
N ASN A 268 22.27 -12.34 20.88
CA ASN A 268 22.29 -11.29 21.91
C ASN A 268 21.35 -10.13 21.59
N SER A 269 20.75 -10.14 20.40
CA SER A 269 19.75 -9.17 19.99
C SER A 269 18.42 -9.52 20.63
N ALA A 270 17.79 -8.51 21.21
CA ALA A 270 16.46 -8.63 21.76
C ALA A 270 15.41 -9.08 20.73
N VAL A 271 15.68 -8.93 19.43
CA VAL A 271 14.76 -9.32 18.34
C VAL A 271 14.97 -10.75 17.82
N HIS A 272 15.93 -11.49 18.37
CA HIS A 272 16.28 -12.82 17.87
C HIS A 272 15.13 -13.83 18.03
N HIS A 273 14.76 -14.44 16.90
CA HIS A 273 13.60 -15.31 16.68
C HIS A 273 12.31 -14.79 17.32
N GLN A 274 12.06 -13.49 17.15
CA GLN A 274 10.81 -12.84 17.55
C GLN A 274 10.18 -12.08 16.40
N LEU A 275 8.84 -12.00 16.42
CA LEU A 275 8.08 -11.10 15.56
C LEU A 275 7.94 -9.77 16.27
N PRO A 276 8.05 -8.62 15.60
CA PRO A 276 7.75 -7.34 16.26
C PRO A 276 6.30 -7.37 16.81
N PRO A 277 6.01 -6.83 18.01
CA PRO A 277 4.65 -6.84 18.57
C PRO A 277 3.69 -6.01 17.73
N LEU A 278 4.18 -4.87 17.24
CA LEU A 278 3.44 -3.91 16.44
C LEU A 278 4.27 -3.55 15.22
N VAL A 279 3.61 -3.40 14.07
CA VAL A 279 4.23 -2.81 12.88
C VAL A 279 3.36 -1.66 12.43
N GLU A 280 3.91 -0.46 12.47
CA GLU A 280 3.28 0.71 11.90
C GLU A 280 3.54 0.74 10.39
N VAL A 281 2.47 0.74 9.61
CA VAL A 281 2.50 0.73 8.15
C VAL A 281 2.04 2.08 7.64
N VAL A 282 2.87 2.72 6.82
CA VAL A 282 2.54 3.98 6.14
C VAL A 282 2.65 3.78 4.64
N MET A 283 1.62 4.19 3.91
CA MET A 283 1.58 4.10 2.45
C MET A 283 1.12 5.43 1.86
N VAL A 284 1.86 5.96 0.88
CA VAL A 284 1.53 7.21 0.20
C VAL A 284 1.15 6.90 -1.25
N ALA A 285 -0.08 7.26 -1.61
CA ALA A 285 -0.61 7.12 -2.97
C ALA A 285 -0.77 8.47 -3.63
N ILE A 286 -0.64 8.53 -4.96
CA ILE A 286 -0.96 9.70 -5.78
C ILE A 286 -2.18 9.43 -6.66
N ASP A 287 -2.88 10.48 -7.07
CA ASP A 287 -4.05 10.34 -7.93
C ASP A 287 -3.67 9.99 -9.38
N GLU A 288 -4.63 9.46 -10.14
CA GLU A 288 -4.39 9.00 -11.51
C GLU A 288 -3.97 10.15 -12.45
N ALA A 289 -4.48 11.37 -12.23
CA ALA A 289 -4.11 12.52 -13.06
C ALA A 289 -2.65 12.92 -12.84
N SER A 290 -2.16 12.94 -11.60
CA SER A 290 -0.74 13.19 -11.34
C SER A 290 0.14 12.03 -11.81
N ALA A 291 -0.28 10.78 -11.61
CA ALA A 291 0.46 9.63 -12.09
C ALA A 291 0.61 9.64 -13.62
N THR A 292 -0.45 9.96 -14.35
CA THR A 292 -0.43 10.04 -15.82
C THR A 292 0.49 11.16 -16.32
N ARG A 293 0.55 12.29 -15.59
CA ARG A 293 1.46 13.41 -15.92
C ARG A 293 2.94 13.00 -15.91
N PHE A 294 3.30 12.02 -15.08
CA PHE A 294 4.67 11.52 -14.95
C PHE A 294 4.86 10.09 -15.47
N ALA A 295 3.82 9.49 -16.07
CA ALA A 295 3.91 8.20 -16.68
C ALA A 295 4.73 8.34 -17.97
N THR A 296 5.79 7.56 -18.10
CA THR A 296 6.66 7.60 -19.27
C THR A 296 6.85 6.21 -19.85
N ALA A 297 7.32 6.13 -21.09
CA ALA A 297 7.81 4.89 -21.68
C ALA A 297 9.23 4.53 -21.23
N ASN A 298 9.81 5.28 -20.29
CA ASN A 298 11.16 5.10 -19.78
C ASN A 298 11.11 4.39 -18.42
N ALA A 299 12.02 3.44 -18.20
CA ALA A 299 12.21 2.77 -16.92
C ALA A 299 12.80 3.65 -15.80
N THR A 300 13.17 4.90 -16.12
CA THR A 300 13.74 5.84 -15.16
C THR A 300 12.63 6.56 -14.38
N PRO A 301 12.64 6.51 -13.04
CA PRO A 301 11.65 7.22 -12.23
C PRO A 301 11.68 8.75 -12.46
N PRO A 302 10.53 9.44 -12.43
CA PRO A 302 10.45 10.89 -12.52
C PRO A 302 11.26 11.57 -11.41
N THR A 303 12.18 12.45 -11.79
CA THR A 303 13.06 13.17 -10.85
C THR A 303 12.29 13.97 -9.81
N VAL A 304 11.11 14.49 -10.15
CA VAL A 304 10.24 15.23 -9.24
C VAL A 304 9.84 14.38 -8.03
N ILE A 305 9.35 13.15 -8.28
CA ILE A 305 8.92 12.24 -7.21
C ILE A 305 10.14 11.64 -6.51
N GLN A 306 11.18 11.27 -7.28
CA GLN A 306 12.41 10.73 -6.70
C GLN A 306 13.05 11.72 -5.71
N ASN A 307 13.19 12.99 -6.10
CA ASN A 307 13.71 14.04 -5.23
C ASN A 307 12.83 14.24 -3.99
N ALA A 308 11.50 14.23 -4.13
CA ALA A 308 10.61 14.34 -2.98
C ALA A 308 10.77 13.16 -2.00
N LEU A 309 11.10 11.96 -2.47
CA LEU A 309 11.31 10.79 -1.62
C LEU A 309 12.71 10.77 -0.97
N THR A 310 13.74 11.27 -1.65
CA THR A 310 15.14 11.17 -1.19
C THR A 310 15.70 12.47 -0.63
N ALA A 311 15.01 13.60 -0.77
CA ALA A 311 15.45 14.90 -0.26
C ALA A 311 15.81 14.81 1.23
N SER A 312 16.93 15.41 1.61
CA SER A 312 17.38 15.50 3.01
C SER A 312 17.56 14.16 3.73
N GLY A 313 17.67 13.03 3.02
CA GLY A 313 17.74 11.72 3.64
C GLY A 313 16.46 11.34 4.38
N ARG A 314 15.30 11.62 3.77
CA ARG A 314 13.98 11.22 4.31
C ARG A 314 13.85 9.70 4.46
N PHE A 315 13.07 9.31 5.45
CA PHE A 315 12.73 7.92 5.78
C PHE A 315 13.96 7.05 6.05
N GLN A 316 15.07 7.69 6.45
CA GLN A 316 16.27 7.00 6.89
C GLN A 316 16.32 6.86 8.42
N THR A 317 15.52 7.66 9.15
CA THR A 317 15.49 7.69 10.62
C THR A 317 14.06 7.66 11.15
N ALA A 318 13.76 6.71 12.05
CA ALA A 318 12.40 6.46 12.54
C ALA A 318 11.84 7.63 13.36
N SER A 319 12.68 8.29 14.17
CA SER A 319 12.30 9.46 14.96
C SER A 319 11.90 10.67 14.11
N ARG A 320 12.33 10.71 12.85
CA ARG A 320 12.02 11.78 11.90
C ARG A 320 10.79 11.50 11.04
N LEU A 321 10.15 10.33 11.17
CA LEU A 321 9.04 9.91 10.30
C LEU A 321 7.98 11.00 10.10
N GLU A 322 7.52 11.64 11.17
CA GLU A 322 6.51 12.71 11.09
C GLU A 322 7.00 13.95 10.34
N ALA A 323 8.24 14.36 10.57
CA ALA A 323 8.84 15.50 9.88
C ALA A 323 9.04 15.18 8.40
N ASP A 324 9.54 13.98 8.10
CA ASP A 324 9.79 13.51 6.75
C ASP A 324 8.49 13.35 5.94
N LEU A 325 7.41 12.90 6.58
CA LEU A 325 6.08 12.87 5.96
C LEU A 325 5.57 14.27 5.65
N ARG A 326 5.61 15.21 6.61
CA ARG A 326 5.17 16.60 6.35
C ARG A 326 5.97 17.28 5.24
N ASP A 327 7.27 17.04 5.21
CA ASP A 327 8.16 17.55 4.19
C ASP A 327 7.86 16.92 2.81
N LEU A 328 7.56 15.61 2.74
CA LEU A 328 7.07 14.96 1.52
C LEU A 328 5.74 15.57 1.05
N GLU A 329 4.78 15.73 1.96
CA GLU A 329 3.46 16.30 1.66
C GLU A 329 3.56 17.73 1.12
N ARG A 330 4.45 18.56 1.68
CA ARG A 330 4.76 19.89 1.17
C ARG A 330 5.30 19.82 -0.25
N ASP A 331 6.34 19.02 -0.49
CA ASP A 331 6.99 18.95 -1.80
C ASP A 331 6.02 18.43 -2.89
N LEU A 332 5.15 17.47 -2.57
CA LEU A 332 4.11 16.99 -3.49
C LEU A 332 3.08 18.10 -3.79
N THR A 333 2.68 18.87 -2.78
CA THR A 333 1.75 19.98 -2.93
C THR A 333 2.34 21.08 -3.81
N ASP A 334 3.61 21.44 -3.59
CA ASP A 334 4.34 22.44 -4.39
C ASP A 334 4.41 22.04 -5.87
N GLN A 335 4.47 20.73 -6.14
CA GLN A 335 4.47 20.15 -7.48
C GLN A 335 3.05 19.87 -8.04
N ARG A 336 2.00 20.33 -7.34
CA ARG A 336 0.59 20.12 -7.68
C ARG A 336 0.27 18.63 -7.90
N ILE A 337 0.76 17.78 -7.00
CA ILE A 337 0.47 16.36 -6.97
C ILE A 337 -0.59 16.13 -5.90
N THR A 338 -1.75 15.60 -6.29
CA THR A 338 -2.76 15.18 -5.32
C THR A 338 -2.36 13.81 -4.77
N PHE A 339 -2.32 13.69 -3.45
CA PHE A 339 -1.88 12.47 -2.77
C PHE A 339 -2.80 12.11 -1.59
N ARG A 340 -2.64 10.89 -1.09
CA ARG A 340 -3.26 10.41 0.12
C ARG A 340 -2.32 9.51 0.91
N THR A 341 -2.17 9.83 2.20
CA THR A 341 -1.41 9.03 3.15
C THR A 341 -2.35 8.09 3.89
N PHE A 342 -2.05 6.78 3.83
CA PHE A 342 -2.70 5.74 4.61
C PHE A 342 -1.74 5.32 5.73
N ARG A 343 -2.27 5.17 6.94
CA ARG A 343 -1.46 4.82 8.11
C ARG A 343 -2.27 3.99 9.08
N THR A 344 -1.65 2.95 9.61
CA THR A 344 -2.21 2.14 10.69
C THR A 344 -1.12 1.42 11.47
N ILE A 345 -1.43 1.00 12.69
CA ILE A 345 -0.59 0.11 13.48
C ILE A 345 -1.20 -1.28 13.42
N VAL A 346 -0.41 -2.25 12.93
CA VAL A 346 -0.80 -3.64 12.79
C VAL A 346 -0.28 -4.44 13.99
N PRO A 347 -1.16 -5.02 14.81
CA PRO A 347 -0.74 -5.95 15.85
C PRO A 347 -0.39 -7.31 15.23
N MET A 348 0.79 -7.82 15.58
CA MET A 348 1.28 -9.10 15.09
C MET A 348 0.79 -10.21 16.03
N ARG A 349 -0.25 -10.93 15.63
CA ARG A 349 -1.00 -11.86 16.51
C ARG A 349 -0.14 -12.97 17.10
N ASN A 350 0.87 -13.42 16.35
CA ASN A 350 1.80 -14.47 16.76
C ASN A 350 3.05 -13.94 17.47
N SER A 351 3.11 -12.64 17.78
CA SER A 351 4.22 -12.07 18.54
C SER A 351 4.12 -12.49 20.01
N LYS A 352 5.09 -13.29 20.45
CA LYS A 352 5.25 -13.70 21.85
C LYS A 352 6.57 -13.17 22.37
N TRP A 353 6.56 -11.96 22.92
CA TRP A 353 7.73 -11.37 23.56
C TRP A 353 7.80 -11.85 25.01
N SER A 354 8.87 -12.55 25.33
CA SER A 354 9.21 -12.95 26.69
C SER A 354 10.58 -12.40 27.03
N ARG A 355 10.69 -11.70 28.16
CA ARG A 355 11.97 -11.33 28.77
C ARG A 355 12.63 -12.64 29.23
N GLN A 356 13.80 -12.97 28.67
CA GLN A 356 14.64 -14.06 29.16
C GLN A 356 15.86 -13.49 29.85
#